data_AF-A0A078AEH1-F1
#
_entry.id   AF-A0A078AEH1-F1
#
_cell.length_a   1.000
_cell.length_b   1.000
_cell.length_c   1.000
_cell.angle_alpha   90.00
_cell.angle_beta   90.00
_cell.angle_gamma   90.00
#
_symmetry.space_group_name_H-M   'P 1'
#
loop_
_entity.id
_entity.type
_entity.pdbx_description
1 polymer ?
#
loop_
_entity_poly.entity_id
_entity_poly.type
_entity_poly.pdbx_seq_one_letter_code
_entity_poly.pdbx_strand_id
1 'polypeptide(L)'
;MLQLTDDILICGKEQNQYTFAFGDWKNGIAICKLIQKGNYDYQLIQEQQRLIEKGYVRSIVLVTSNTIAYSDNDDHCLKIFDIEQRKQIHQIKLAKHPHIFVVQDYDYELNPFAFVKDNEKISLINLRNYQIVKVIDSKYNHFLSWNKNGSLINERIKKEEAGSIYRLIDVQRDNTSVEIREIIVKLP
;
A
#
# COMPACT_ATOMS: atom_id res chain seq x y z
N MET A 1 -20.10 1.54 12.29
CA MET A 1 -19.78 2.86 11.71
C MET A 1 -18.31 2.81 11.31
N LEU A 2 -17.99 2.83 10.02
CA LEU A 2 -16.61 2.86 9.52
C LEU A 2 -15.96 4.18 9.97
N GLN A 3 -15.07 4.13 10.97
CA GLN A 3 -14.29 5.30 11.37
C GLN A 3 -13.10 5.43 10.41
N LEU A 4 -13.01 6.60 9.76
CA LEU A 4 -11.89 7.15 8.98
C LEU A 4 -10.91 6.10 8.44
N THR A 5 -11.17 5.66 7.21
CA THR A 5 -10.33 4.70 6.51
C THR A 5 -9.07 5.38 6.03
N ASP A 6 -7.91 4.87 6.43
CA ASP A 6 -6.62 5.41 5.98
C ASP A 6 -6.36 5.09 4.52
N ASP A 7 -6.87 3.96 4.04
CA ASP A 7 -6.69 3.52 2.67
C ASP A 7 -7.86 2.64 2.21
N ILE A 8 -8.18 2.74 0.93
CA ILE A 8 -9.26 1.99 0.28
C ILE A 8 -8.68 1.32 -0.96
N LEU A 9 -8.83 0.01 -1.05
CA LEU A 9 -8.34 -0.79 -2.15
C LEU A 9 -9.50 -1.50 -2.84
N ILE A 10 -9.58 -1.42 -4.16
CA ILE A 10 -10.46 -2.30 -4.95
C ILE A 10 -9.76 -3.66 -5.07
N CYS A 11 -10.38 -4.72 -4.54
CA CYS A 11 -9.83 -6.08 -4.60
C CYS A 11 -10.58 -7.01 -5.56
N GLY A 12 -11.71 -6.57 -6.12
CA GLY A 12 -12.44 -7.37 -7.11
C GLY A 12 -13.53 -6.60 -7.83
N LYS A 13 -13.85 -7.06 -9.04
CA LYS A 13 -14.97 -6.56 -9.84
C LYS A 13 -15.64 -7.72 -10.56
N GLU A 14 -16.94 -7.88 -10.36
CA GLU A 14 -17.76 -8.90 -10.98
C GLU A 14 -19.04 -8.24 -11.50
N GLN A 15 -19.29 -8.21 -12.80
CA GLN A 15 -20.50 -7.65 -13.42
C GLN A 15 -20.98 -6.33 -12.77
N ASN A 16 -21.94 -6.42 -11.83
CA ASN A 16 -22.58 -5.31 -11.11
C ASN A 16 -22.08 -5.12 -9.66
N GLN A 17 -20.95 -5.71 -9.29
CA GLN A 17 -20.40 -5.70 -7.93
C GLN A 17 -18.93 -5.28 -7.94
N TYR A 18 -18.58 -4.43 -6.96
CA TYR A 18 -17.20 -4.08 -6.63
C TYR A 18 -16.89 -4.53 -5.21
N THR A 19 -15.75 -5.17 -5.00
CA THR A 19 -15.27 -5.55 -3.68
C THR A 19 -14.14 -4.62 -3.28
N PHE A 20 -14.22 -4.10 -2.07
CA PHE A 20 -13.27 -3.15 -1.50
C PHE A 20 -12.72 -3.68 -0.18
N ALA A 21 -11.43 -3.43 0.05
CA ALA A 21 -10.78 -3.58 1.34
C ALA A 21 -10.54 -2.20 1.96
N PHE A 22 -10.89 -2.05 3.24
CA PHE A 22 -10.75 -0.80 3.99
C PHE A 22 -9.80 -1.00 5.16
N GLY A 23 -8.71 -0.24 5.17
CA GLY A 23 -7.79 -0.17 6.30
C GLY A 23 -8.34 0.72 7.41
N ASP A 24 -8.16 0.29 8.65
CA ASP A 24 -8.65 0.94 9.86
C ASP A 24 -7.48 1.17 10.84
N TRP A 25 -7.57 2.24 11.64
CA TRP A 25 -6.54 2.58 12.62
C TRP A 25 -6.47 1.64 13.83
N LYS A 26 -7.51 0.85 14.09
CA LYS A 26 -7.54 -0.07 15.25
C LYS A 26 -8.00 -1.46 14.89
N ASN A 27 -8.86 -1.57 13.89
CA ASN A 27 -9.61 -2.80 13.65
C ASN A 27 -9.16 -3.53 12.38
N GLY A 28 -7.92 -3.38 11.94
CA GLY A 28 -7.39 -4.13 10.81
C GLY A 28 -8.08 -3.77 9.47
N ILE A 29 -8.58 -4.78 8.76
CA ILE A 29 -9.06 -4.66 7.37
C ILE A 29 -10.48 -5.21 7.26
N ALA A 30 -11.44 -4.36 6.88
CA ALA A 30 -12.80 -4.77 6.56
C ALA A 30 -12.96 -5.01 5.05
N ILE A 31 -13.84 -5.93 4.66
CA ILE A 31 -14.26 -6.13 3.28
C ILE A 31 -15.68 -5.60 3.11
N CYS A 32 -15.92 -4.77 2.09
CA CYS A 32 -17.28 -4.38 1.69
C CYS A 32 -17.51 -4.64 0.20
N LYS A 33 -18.75 -4.95 -0.14
CA LYS A 33 -19.24 -5.13 -1.51
C LYS A 33 -20.18 -3.99 -1.85
N LEU A 34 -19.89 -3.25 -2.92
CA LEU A 34 -20.80 -2.28 -3.51
C LEU A 34 -21.51 -2.94 -4.68
N ILE A 35 -22.82 -3.16 -4.56
CA ILE A 35 -23.64 -3.86 -5.52
C ILE A 35 -24.56 -2.86 -6.21
N GLN A 36 -24.46 -2.74 -7.54
CA GLN A 36 -25.37 -1.97 -8.36
C GLN A 36 -26.68 -2.74 -8.55
N LYS A 37 -27.79 -2.17 -8.10
CA LYS A 37 -29.13 -2.74 -8.17
C LYS A 37 -29.96 -2.18 -9.33
N GLY A 38 -29.59 -1.00 -9.84
CA GLY A 38 -30.24 -0.34 -10.97
C GLY A 38 -29.45 0.85 -11.49
N ASN A 39 -30.10 1.71 -12.28
CA ASN A 39 -29.51 2.97 -12.70
C ASN A 39 -29.37 3.89 -11.47
N TYR A 40 -28.14 4.18 -11.07
CA TYR A 40 -27.80 5.01 -9.90
C TYR A 40 -28.25 4.44 -8.54
N ASP A 41 -28.67 3.19 -8.47
CA ASP A 41 -29.02 2.50 -7.20
C ASP A 41 -27.92 1.52 -6.80
N TYR A 42 -27.37 1.74 -5.60
CA TYR A 42 -26.23 0.99 -5.07
C TYR A 42 -26.47 0.59 -3.62
N GLN A 43 -26.10 -0.65 -3.30
CA GLN A 43 -26.11 -1.19 -1.94
C GLN A 43 -24.67 -1.47 -1.50
N LEU A 44 -24.26 -0.89 -0.37
CA LEU A 44 -22.99 -1.23 0.29
C LEU A 44 -23.25 -2.27 1.39
N ILE A 45 -22.58 -3.42 1.30
CA ILE A 45 -22.66 -4.51 2.29
C ILE A 45 -21.27 -4.75 2.84
N GLN A 46 -21.08 -4.61 4.16
CA GLN A 46 -19.86 -5.04 4.83
C GLN A 46 -19.96 -6.53 5.18
N GLU A 47 -18.88 -7.30 4.98
CA GLU A 47 -18.81 -8.68 5.48
C GLU A 47 -18.86 -8.69 7.02
N GLN A 48 -19.52 -9.71 7.59
CA GLN A 48 -19.65 -9.84 9.04
C GLN A 48 -18.30 -10.01 9.73
N GLN A 49 -17.42 -10.82 9.13
CA GLN A 49 -16.08 -11.07 9.63
C GLN A 49 -15.08 -10.18 8.88
N ARG A 50 -14.21 -9.49 9.61
CA ARG A 50 -13.15 -8.69 9.00
C ARG A 50 -12.11 -9.63 8.38
N LEU A 51 -11.38 -9.13 7.38
CA LEU A 51 -10.25 -9.88 6.83
C LEU A 51 -9.12 -9.95 7.87
N ILE A 52 -8.89 -8.82 8.55
CA ILE A 52 -7.99 -8.69 9.68
C ILE A 52 -8.77 -8.02 10.82
N GLU A 53 -8.82 -8.65 11.99
CA GLU A 53 -9.66 -8.20 13.11
C GLU A 53 -9.05 -7.04 13.92
N LYS A 54 -7.71 -6.90 13.90
CA LYS A 54 -6.98 -5.92 14.70
C LYS A 54 -5.72 -5.42 14.01
N GLY A 55 -5.33 -4.20 14.33
CA GLY A 55 -4.09 -3.57 13.90
C GLY A 55 -4.35 -2.21 13.28
N TYR A 56 -3.31 -1.37 13.30
CA TYR A 56 -3.32 -0.05 12.69
C TYR A 56 -2.82 -0.15 11.24
N VAL A 57 -3.76 -0.26 10.30
CA VAL A 57 -3.46 -0.39 8.87
C VAL A 57 -3.35 0.98 8.22
N ARG A 58 -2.14 1.33 7.75
CA ARG A 58 -1.86 2.66 7.14
C ARG A 58 -1.90 2.69 5.62
N SER A 59 -1.69 1.55 4.99
CA SER A 59 -1.74 1.39 3.53
C SER A 59 -2.00 -0.06 3.17
N ILE A 60 -2.67 -0.28 2.05
CA ILE A 60 -3.00 -1.61 1.52
C ILE A 60 -2.82 -1.59 0.01
N VAL A 61 -2.21 -2.64 -0.54
CA VAL A 61 -2.13 -2.85 -2.00
C VAL A 61 -2.53 -4.29 -2.35
N LEU A 62 -3.21 -4.45 -3.48
CA LEU A 62 -3.49 -5.76 -4.07
C LEU A 62 -2.24 -6.18 -4.85
N VAL A 63 -1.62 -7.29 -4.43
CA VAL A 63 -0.41 -7.83 -5.07
C VAL A 63 -0.81 -8.76 -6.21
N THR A 64 -1.78 -9.64 -5.93
CA THR A 64 -2.43 -10.52 -6.90
C THR A 64 -3.91 -10.61 -6.54
N SER A 65 -4.73 -11.21 -7.41
CA SER A 65 -6.15 -11.47 -7.12
C SER A 65 -6.45 -12.09 -5.75
N ASN A 66 -5.52 -12.87 -5.17
CA ASN A 66 -5.68 -13.52 -3.87
C ASN A 66 -4.68 -13.05 -2.79
N THR A 67 -3.87 -12.02 -3.04
CA THR A 67 -2.84 -11.59 -2.09
C THR A 67 -2.84 -10.09 -1.92
N ILE A 68 -2.89 -9.64 -0.68
CA ILE A 68 -2.67 -8.24 -0.31
C ILE A 68 -1.36 -8.08 0.45
N ALA A 69 -0.76 -6.90 0.31
CA ALA A 69 0.27 -6.42 1.20
C ALA A 69 -0.26 -5.18 1.93
N TYR A 70 -0.01 -5.07 3.23
CA TYR A 70 -0.43 -3.92 4.01
C TYR A 70 0.60 -3.53 5.07
N SER A 71 0.69 -2.25 5.36
CA SER A 71 1.57 -1.74 6.41
C SER A 71 0.82 -1.70 7.74
N ASP A 72 1.35 -2.40 8.74
CA ASP A 72 0.85 -2.37 10.11
C ASP A 72 1.75 -1.47 10.97
N ASN A 73 1.15 -0.41 11.49
CA ASN A 73 1.84 0.57 12.28
C ASN A 73 2.06 0.16 13.74
N ASP A 74 1.24 -0.72 14.30
CA ASP A 74 1.44 -1.20 15.67
C ASP A 74 2.62 -2.18 15.72
N ASP A 75 2.73 -3.04 14.70
CA ASP A 75 3.79 -4.04 14.59
C ASP A 75 5.04 -3.57 13.84
N HIS A 76 5.02 -2.33 13.32
CA HIS A 76 6.06 -1.72 12.48
C HIS A 76 6.54 -2.66 11.36
N CYS A 77 5.60 -3.13 10.54
CA CYS A 77 5.92 -4.10 9.50
C CYS A 77 5.07 -3.95 8.25
N LEU A 78 5.56 -4.56 7.17
CA LEU A 78 4.75 -4.91 6.01
C LEU A 78 4.29 -6.36 6.19
N LYS A 79 2.98 -6.61 6.18
CA LYS A 79 2.39 -7.95 6.23
C LYS A 79 1.87 -8.35 4.87
N ILE A 80 2.13 -9.59 4.49
CA ILE A 80 1.63 -10.21 3.25
C ILE A 80 0.60 -11.26 3.64
N PHE A 81 -0.57 -11.21 3.01
CA PHE A 81 -1.74 -11.95 3.46
C PHE A 81 -2.49 -12.58 2.29
N ASP A 82 -2.80 -13.87 2.43
CA ASP A 82 -3.64 -14.64 1.52
C ASP A 82 -5.11 -14.38 1.86
N ILE A 83 -5.89 -13.87 0.91
CA ILE A 83 -7.26 -13.45 1.14
C ILE A 83 -8.19 -14.67 1.34
N GLU A 84 -8.10 -15.65 0.44
CA GLU A 84 -8.91 -16.89 0.47
C GLU A 84 -8.63 -17.73 1.71
N GLN A 85 -7.35 -17.96 2.03
CA GLN A 85 -6.94 -18.74 3.20
C GLN A 85 -7.10 -17.97 4.51
N ARG A 86 -7.39 -16.66 4.44
CA ARG A 86 -7.45 -15.74 5.58
C ARG A 86 -6.23 -15.87 6.49
N LYS A 87 -5.03 -15.91 5.89
CA LYS A 87 -3.80 -16.19 6.62
C LYS A 87 -2.66 -15.25 6.22
N GLN A 88 -1.89 -14.81 7.21
CA GLN A 88 -0.62 -14.13 6.97
C GLN A 88 0.39 -15.11 6.38
N ILE A 89 0.90 -14.77 5.20
CA ILE A 89 1.93 -15.53 4.46
C ILE A 89 3.32 -15.13 4.95
N HIS A 90 3.55 -13.82 5.13
CA HIS A 90 4.87 -13.28 5.44
C HIS A 90 4.78 -11.95 6.21
N GLN A 91 5.89 -11.59 6.86
CA GLN A 91 6.07 -10.28 7.48
C GLN A 91 7.49 -9.77 7.24
N ILE A 92 7.62 -8.48 6.93
CA ILE A 92 8.89 -7.78 6.80
C ILE A 92 8.91 -6.70 7.88
N LYS A 93 9.84 -6.81 8.83
CA LYS A 93 10.03 -5.80 9.87
C LYS A 93 10.65 -4.54 9.27
N LEU A 94 10.09 -3.40 9.62
CA LEU A 94 10.46 -2.08 9.11
C LEU A 94 10.67 -1.12 10.30
N ALA A 95 11.14 0.09 10.01
CA ALA A 95 11.13 1.13 11.04
C ALA A 95 9.69 1.61 11.29
N LYS A 96 9.54 2.55 12.23
CA LYS A 96 8.24 3.09 12.61
C LYS A 96 7.51 3.70 11.41
N HIS A 97 6.19 3.65 11.48
CA HIS A 97 5.28 4.32 10.55
C HIS A 97 5.41 3.88 9.07
N PRO A 98 5.54 2.57 8.76
CA PRO A 98 5.66 2.13 7.38
C PRO A 98 4.43 2.51 6.57
N HIS A 99 4.63 2.87 5.29
CA HIS A 99 3.57 3.13 4.33
C HIS A 99 4.01 2.70 2.94
N ILE A 100 3.12 2.01 2.24
CA ILE A 100 3.29 1.53 0.88
C ILE A 100 2.91 2.66 -0.06
N PHE A 101 3.82 3.03 -0.96
CA PHE A 101 3.57 3.98 -2.03
C PHE A 101 3.27 3.20 -3.29
N VAL A 102 2.00 3.22 -3.70
CA VAL A 102 1.55 2.55 -4.93
C VAL A 102 2.32 3.13 -6.10
N VAL A 103 2.83 2.24 -6.95
CA VAL A 103 3.62 2.63 -8.10
C VAL A 103 2.69 2.97 -9.26
N GLN A 104 2.82 4.17 -9.81
CA GLN A 104 1.92 4.65 -10.88
C GLN A 104 1.98 3.71 -12.09
N ASP A 105 0.80 3.35 -12.60
CA ASP A 105 0.58 2.47 -13.77
C ASP A 105 1.36 1.15 -13.71
N TYR A 106 1.56 0.63 -12.49
CA TYR A 106 2.36 -0.55 -12.25
C TYR A 106 1.49 -1.79 -12.09
N ASP A 107 1.85 -2.82 -12.83
CA ASP A 107 1.20 -4.12 -12.79
C ASP A 107 1.88 -4.98 -11.72
N TYR A 108 1.25 -5.05 -10.56
CA TYR A 108 1.75 -5.85 -9.45
C TYR A 108 1.65 -7.36 -9.73
N GLU A 109 0.75 -7.82 -10.59
CA GLU A 109 0.69 -9.25 -10.92
C GLU A 109 1.94 -9.67 -11.72
N LEU A 110 2.32 -8.85 -12.70
CA LEU A 110 3.50 -9.10 -13.52
C LEU A 110 4.81 -8.82 -12.78
N ASN A 111 4.88 -7.69 -12.07
CA ASN A 111 6.09 -7.21 -11.42
C ASN A 111 5.75 -6.67 -10.01
N PRO A 112 5.63 -7.52 -8.99
CA PRO A 112 5.12 -7.14 -7.66
C PRO A 112 6.13 -6.36 -6.81
N PHE A 113 6.64 -5.23 -7.29
CA PHE A 113 7.53 -4.36 -6.52
C PHE A 113 6.77 -3.21 -5.85
N ALA A 114 7.11 -2.92 -4.60
CA ALA A 114 6.56 -1.78 -3.88
C ALA A 114 7.67 -0.93 -3.25
N PHE A 115 7.49 0.39 -3.31
CA PHE A 115 8.21 1.29 -2.44
C PHE A 115 7.50 1.37 -1.10
N VAL A 116 8.23 1.15 -0.01
CA VAL A 116 7.74 1.32 1.35
C VAL A 116 8.63 2.33 2.05
N LYS A 117 8.06 3.47 2.42
CA LYS A 117 8.77 4.51 3.20
C LYS A 117 8.40 4.36 4.66
N ASP A 118 9.42 4.31 5.51
CA ASP A 118 9.30 4.35 6.97
C ASP A 118 10.03 5.60 7.51
N ASN A 119 10.30 5.66 8.82
CA ASN A 119 11.01 6.79 9.43
C ASN A 119 12.46 7.00 8.96
N GLU A 120 13.10 5.97 8.41
CA GLU A 120 14.55 5.94 8.19
C GLU A 120 14.93 5.85 6.71
N LYS A 121 14.07 5.24 5.90
CA LYS A 121 14.42 4.84 4.54
C LYS A 121 13.20 4.63 3.66
N ILE A 122 13.48 4.57 2.36
CA ILE A 122 12.60 4.00 1.35
C ILE A 122 13.17 2.62 1.01
N SER A 123 12.37 1.58 1.23
CA SER A 123 12.69 0.21 0.85
C SER A 123 11.97 -0.14 -0.45
N LEU A 124 12.71 -0.62 -1.45
CA LEU A 124 12.12 -1.29 -2.61
C LEU A 124 12.02 -2.78 -2.29
N ILE A 125 10.81 -3.30 -2.27
CA ILE A 125 10.50 -4.67 -1.85
C ILE A 125 9.96 -5.43 -3.05
N ASN A 126 10.54 -6.60 -3.30
CA ASN A 126 9.98 -7.58 -4.23
C ASN A 126 8.94 -8.42 -3.47
N LEU A 127 7.65 -8.21 -3.73
CA LEU A 127 6.55 -8.92 -3.07
C LEU A 127 6.32 -10.32 -3.65
N ARG A 128 7.07 -10.77 -4.68
CA ARG A 128 7.05 -12.18 -5.13
C ARG A 128 7.84 -13.08 -4.19
N ASN A 129 8.97 -12.60 -3.68
CA ASN A 129 9.89 -13.37 -2.82
C ASN A 129 10.10 -12.73 -1.44
N TYR A 130 9.41 -11.63 -1.17
CA TYR A 130 9.38 -10.90 0.11
C TYR A 130 10.74 -10.32 0.53
N GLN A 131 11.62 -10.02 -0.42
CA GLN A 131 12.94 -9.48 -0.14
C GLN A 131 13.01 -7.97 -0.38
N ILE A 132 13.71 -7.27 0.51
CA ILE A 132 14.16 -5.90 0.27
C ILE A 132 15.31 -5.96 -0.74
N VAL A 133 15.10 -5.42 -1.94
CA VAL A 133 16.09 -5.46 -3.03
C VAL A 133 16.94 -4.19 -3.10
N LYS A 134 16.43 -3.07 -2.60
CA LYS A 134 17.15 -1.80 -2.54
C LYS A 134 16.68 -0.99 -1.35
N VAL A 135 17.64 -0.31 -0.71
CA VAL A 135 17.39 0.67 0.35
C VAL A 135 17.89 2.01 -0.14
N ILE A 136 17.07 3.04 0.05
CA ILE A 136 17.42 4.43 -0.22
C ILE A 136 17.26 5.18 1.09
N ASP A 137 18.34 5.77 1.58
CA ASP A 137 18.31 6.58 2.80
C ASP A 137 17.28 7.68 2.64
N SER A 138 16.36 7.82 3.58
CA SER A 138 15.31 8.84 3.57
C SER A 138 14.92 9.15 4.99
N LYS A 139 15.42 10.26 5.50
CA LYS A 139 15.08 10.73 6.83
C LYS A 139 13.66 11.26 6.82
N TYR A 140 12.95 11.01 7.92
CA TYR A 140 11.63 11.54 8.24
C TYR A 140 10.47 10.87 7.52
N ASN A 141 9.45 10.59 8.33
CA ASN A 141 8.22 9.98 7.89
C ASN A 141 7.18 11.04 7.58
N HIS A 142 6.32 10.66 6.65
CA HIS A 142 5.10 11.34 6.30
C HIS A 142 4.07 11.45 7.45
N PHE A 143 4.30 10.87 8.63
CA PHE A 143 3.39 10.90 9.77
C PHE A 143 3.03 12.33 10.22
N LEU A 144 3.98 13.27 10.16
CA LEU A 144 3.71 14.67 10.47
C LEU A 144 3.07 15.43 9.31
N SER A 145 3.21 14.94 8.07
CA SER A 145 2.52 15.50 6.92
C SER A 145 1.14 14.86 6.84
N TRP A 146 0.09 15.60 7.16
CA TRP A 146 -1.30 15.15 7.07
C TRP A 146 -1.67 14.64 5.65
N ASN A 147 -0.79 14.88 4.67
CA ASN A 147 -0.80 14.28 3.34
C ASN A 147 0.34 13.27 3.16
N LYS A 148 0.08 12.00 3.48
CA LYS A 148 1.05 10.91 3.32
C LYS A 148 1.50 10.69 1.88
N ASN A 149 0.57 10.82 0.92
CA ASN A 149 0.82 10.66 -0.50
C ASN A 149 1.74 11.75 -1.08
N GLY A 150 1.86 12.90 -0.41
CA GLY A 150 2.77 13.97 -0.82
C GLY A 150 4.23 13.75 -0.43
N SER A 151 4.53 12.72 0.37
CA SER A 151 5.88 12.50 0.90
C SER A 151 6.81 11.70 -0.02
N LEU A 152 6.24 10.97 -0.97
CA LEU A 152 6.97 10.25 -2.00
C LEU A 152 6.06 10.11 -3.22
N ILE A 153 6.45 10.75 -4.30
CA ILE A 153 5.82 10.60 -5.61
C ILE A 153 6.72 9.69 -6.44
N ASN A 154 6.12 8.80 -7.22
CA ASN A 154 6.84 7.96 -8.15
C ASN A 154 6.16 8.05 -9.52
N GLU A 155 6.97 8.23 -10.56
CA GLU A 155 6.49 8.39 -11.93
C GLU A 155 7.35 7.56 -12.88
N ARG A 156 6.70 6.76 -13.74
CA ARG A 156 7.41 6.00 -14.78
C ARG A 156 7.87 6.96 -15.87
N ILE A 157 9.17 7.12 -16.04
CA ILE A 157 9.76 8.00 -17.07
C ILE A 157 10.19 7.24 -18.32
N LYS A 158 10.42 5.92 -18.22
CA LYS A 158 10.80 5.09 -19.38
C LYS A 158 10.39 3.64 -19.18
N LYS A 159 9.94 2.99 -20.25
CA LYS A 159 9.76 1.53 -20.31
C LYS A 159 10.81 0.94 -21.25
N GLU A 160 11.51 -0.09 -20.79
CA GLU A 160 12.53 -0.84 -21.54
C GLU A 160 12.14 -2.33 -21.57
N GLU A 161 12.80 -3.12 -22.42
CA GLU A 161 12.56 -4.57 -22.48
C GLU A 161 12.90 -5.28 -21.16
N ALA A 162 13.95 -4.82 -20.46
CA ALA A 162 14.45 -5.40 -19.22
C ALA A 162 14.00 -4.64 -17.95
N GLY A 163 12.87 -3.92 -18.03
CA GLY A 163 12.28 -3.25 -16.88
C GLY A 163 11.82 -1.82 -17.14
N SER A 164 11.43 -1.11 -16.07
CA SER A 164 10.93 0.26 -16.15
C SER A 164 11.75 1.20 -15.28
N ILE A 165 12.00 2.41 -15.77
CA ILE A 165 12.72 3.45 -15.04
C ILE A 165 11.70 4.40 -14.43
N TYR A 166 11.85 4.62 -13.14
CA TYR A 166 11.02 5.49 -12.32
C TYR A 166 11.83 6.67 -11.81
N ARG A 167 11.22 7.85 -11.87
CA ARG A 167 11.64 9.03 -11.13
C ARG A 167 10.89 9.05 -9.80
N LEU A 168 11.61 9.11 -8.70
CA LEU A 168 11.07 9.32 -7.37
C LEU A 168 11.32 10.76 -6.95
N ILE A 169 10.27 11.45 -6.52
CA ILE A 169 10.37 12.74 -5.83
C ILE A 169 10.09 12.48 -4.36
N ASP A 170 11.16 12.49 -3.57
CA ASP A 170 11.12 12.26 -2.14
C ASP A 170 11.10 13.58 -1.38
N VAL A 171 10.03 13.80 -0.61
CA VAL A 171 9.88 14.98 0.23
C VAL A 171 10.15 14.58 1.68
N GLN A 172 11.25 15.07 2.22
CA GLN A 172 11.65 14.89 3.60
C GLN A 172 11.39 16.18 4.36
N ARG A 173 10.62 16.11 5.44
CA ARG A 173 10.27 17.28 6.24
C ARG A 173 10.24 16.91 7.71
N ASP A 174 10.84 17.77 8.52
CA ASP A 174 10.62 17.81 9.97
C ASP A 174 10.11 19.19 10.41
N ASN A 175 10.15 19.46 11.71
CA ASN A 175 9.70 20.72 12.28
C ASN A 175 10.61 21.91 11.92
N THR A 176 11.80 21.66 11.40
CA THR A 176 12.90 22.63 11.25
C THR A 176 13.52 22.69 9.86
N SER A 177 13.31 21.65 9.04
CA SER A 177 13.95 21.48 7.75
C SER A 177 13.03 20.81 6.74
N VAL A 178 13.26 21.14 5.47
CA VAL A 178 12.62 20.50 4.32
C VAL A 178 13.70 20.23 3.28
N GLU A 179 13.72 19.01 2.76
CA GLU A 179 14.56 18.60 1.65
C GLU A 179 13.69 17.88 0.61
N ILE A 180 13.84 18.26 -0.66
CA ILE A 180 13.22 17.58 -1.79
C ILE A 180 14.34 16.94 -2.60
N ARG A 181 14.24 15.65 -2.85
CA ARG A 181 15.23 14.89 -3.62
C ARG A 181 14.58 14.23 -4.81
N GLU A 182 15.32 14.23 -5.92
CA GLU A 182 14.98 13.44 -7.09
C GLU A 182 15.89 12.22 -7.15
N ILE A 183 15.31 11.03 -7.28
CA ILE A 183 16.04 9.76 -7.30
C ILE A 183 15.57 8.94 -8.50
N ILE A 184 16.50 8.45 -9.31
CA ILE A 184 16.19 7.56 -10.43
C ILE A 184 16.35 6.11 -9.99
N VAL A 185 15.31 5.30 -10.20
CA VAL A 185 15.30 3.88 -9.86
C VAL A 185 14.86 3.06 -11.06
N LYS A 186 15.65 2.06 -11.43
CA LYS A 186 15.25 1.03 -12.39
C LYS A 186 14.59 -0.13 -11.64
N LEU A 187 13.33 -0.40 -11.96
CA LEU A 187 12.62 -1.61 -11.56
C LEU A 187 12.84 -2.68 -12.63
N PRO A 188 13.03 -3.95 -12.24
CA PRO A 188 13.12 -5.08 -13.17
C PRO A 188 11.88 -5.24 -14.06
#